data_AF-A0A096LSX6-F1
#
_entry.id   AF-A0A096LSX6-F1
#
_cell.length_a   1.000
_cell.length_b   1.000
_cell.length_c   1.000
_cell.angle_alpha   90.00
_cell.angle_beta   90.00
_cell.angle_gamma   90.00
#
_symmetry.space_group_name_H-M   'P 1'
#
loop_
_entity.id
_entity.type
_entity.pdbx_description
1 polymer ?
#
loop_
_entity_poly.entity_id
_entity_poly.type
_entity_poly.pdbx_seq_one_letter_code
_entity_poly.pdbx_strand_id
1 'polypeptide(L)'
;MERHGVRRFYSASEVLELVTAQDGQNEERYSSDPDTADTDEEEDFIEGIDKLHDITGNIVEEKDDDLNEDDEEDNNGVVAGASRGRKRSREGPASKRRGKRSETHVDTQVKWKTEKETDHLPHPPLHFRPKRTPGVQPPLSNTEIQSPSELFKLFFDQAAIKTLCENTNKNAAKNLAAGKKIHWTDVTANEMYAYIGLTLYMGLMKRPQLKDFWRTTTAFQVSYPGKVMSRDRFLNIHTNVHMSNPEDDAVNDQKKGTPDYDPLHRLRPLYDSLRVACKALYHPRKNLSVDERMVATKAKIGLKQYIKSKPTKWGIKLFVLSDTTGYTTDFQIYTGRSTQKTGKGLSFDAVMSLINKDYLGSGYHIL
;
A
#
# COMPACT_ATOMS: atom_id res chain seq x y z
N MET A 1 -39.63 -39.27 4.74
CA MET A 1 -39.35 -39.36 6.18
C MET A 1 -37.84 -39.22 6.37
N GLU A 2 -37.47 -38.48 7.42
CA GLU A 2 -36.29 -37.66 7.56
C GLU A 2 -34.93 -38.38 7.48
N ARG A 3 -33.92 -37.71 6.91
CA ARG A 3 -32.51 -37.97 7.25
C ARG A 3 -31.95 -36.71 7.91
N HIS A 4 -31.98 -36.69 9.25
CA HIS A 4 -31.28 -35.71 10.05
C HIS A 4 -29.76 -35.85 9.82
N GLY A 5 -29.13 -34.78 9.32
CA GLY A 5 -27.67 -34.66 9.31
C GLY A 5 -27.18 -34.39 10.73
N VAL A 6 -26.66 -35.42 11.39
CA VAL A 6 -25.96 -35.27 12.68
C VAL A 6 -24.62 -34.59 12.40
N ARG A 7 -24.44 -33.37 12.90
CA ARG A 7 -23.12 -32.71 12.92
C ARG A 7 -22.22 -33.49 13.88
N ARG A 8 -21.18 -34.12 13.34
CA ARG A 8 -20.11 -34.74 14.12
C ARG A 8 -19.09 -33.64 14.47
N PHE A 9 -18.78 -33.50 15.75
CA PHE A 9 -17.72 -32.61 16.22
C PHE A 9 -16.48 -33.45 16.52
N TYR A 10 -15.33 -33.02 16.01
CA TYR A 10 -14.04 -33.68 16.23
C TYR A 10 -13.41 -33.14 17.51
N SER A 11 -12.78 -34.02 18.27
CA SER A 11 -11.94 -33.66 19.40
C SER A 11 -10.58 -33.12 18.92
N ALA A 12 -9.92 -32.31 19.76
CA ALA A 12 -8.61 -31.74 19.43
C ALA A 12 -7.54 -32.82 19.15
N SER A 13 -7.67 -34.00 19.75
CA SER A 13 -6.81 -35.17 19.49
C SER A 13 -7.05 -35.80 18.12
N GLU A 14 -8.30 -35.89 17.67
CA GLU A 14 -8.62 -36.42 16.33
C GLU A 14 -8.17 -35.47 15.21
N VAL A 15 -8.25 -34.15 15.46
CA VAL A 15 -7.72 -33.14 14.54
C VAL A 15 -6.19 -33.22 14.47
N LEU A 16 -5.51 -33.49 15.60
CA LEU A 16 -4.07 -33.61 15.63
C LEU A 16 -3.57 -34.85 14.86
N GLU A 17 -4.22 -36.01 15.02
CA GLU A 17 -3.89 -37.23 14.27
C GLU A 17 -4.06 -37.05 12.74
N LEU A 18 -5.10 -36.33 12.31
CA LEU A 18 -5.34 -36.03 10.89
C LEU A 18 -4.26 -35.12 10.28
N VAL A 19 -3.61 -34.29 11.10
CA VAL A 19 -2.58 -33.33 10.65
C VAL A 19 -1.17 -33.93 10.77
N THR A 20 -0.97 -34.95 11.62
CA THR A 20 0.33 -35.58 11.85
C THR A 20 0.55 -36.91 11.13
N ALA A 21 -0.46 -37.45 10.42
CA ALA A 21 -0.29 -38.66 9.63
C ALA A 21 0.59 -38.38 8.40
N GLN A 22 1.86 -38.80 8.47
CA GLN A 22 2.81 -38.80 7.35
C GLN A 22 2.51 -39.98 6.42
N ASP A 23 2.13 -39.70 5.17
CA ASP A 23 2.30 -40.65 4.07
C ASP A 23 3.65 -40.37 3.39
N GLY A 24 4.44 -41.43 3.30
CA GLY A 24 5.73 -41.45 2.62
C GLY A 24 5.60 -41.62 1.11
N GLN A 25 6.72 -41.31 0.46
CA GLN A 25 7.13 -41.68 -0.90
C GLN A 25 6.41 -40.97 -2.07
N ASN A 26 6.99 -39.86 -2.51
CA ASN A 26 7.38 -39.70 -3.91
C ASN A 26 8.59 -38.76 -4.01
N GLU A 27 9.72 -39.30 -4.47
CA GLU A 27 10.92 -38.56 -4.84
C GLU A 27 10.68 -37.84 -6.17
N GLU A 28 10.71 -36.51 -6.17
CA GLU A 28 11.18 -35.75 -7.33
C GLU A 28 12.28 -34.80 -6.88
N ARG A 29 13.49 -35.03 -7.41
CA ARG A 29 14.69 -34.22 -7.17
C ARG A 29 14.46 -32.80 -7.67
N TYR A 30 14.34 -31.85 -6.74
CA TYR A 30 14.73 -30.47 -6.97
C TYR A 30 15.99 -30.15 -6.15
N SER A 31 17.07 -29.86 -6.87
CA SER A 31 18.30 -29.30 -6.30
C SER A 31 17.96 -27.97 -5.65
N SER A 32 18.08 -27.89 -4.33
CA SER A 32 17.95 -26.65 -3.57
C SER A 32 19.34 -26.07 -3.37
N ASP A 33 19.74 -25.18 -4.28
CA ASP A 33 20.77 -24.20 -3.98
C ASP A 33 20.14 -23.12 -3.09
N PRO A 34 20.62 -22.90 -1.86
CA PRO A 34 20.05 -21.94 -0.91
C PRO A 34 20.53 -20.49 -1.14
N ASP A 35 21.10 -20.19 -2.31
CA ASP A 35 21.73 -18.89 -2.62
C ASP A 35 20.85 -17.95 -3.48
N THR A 36 19.54 -18.21 -3.66
CA THR A 36 18.70 -17.36 -4.53
C THR A 36 17.56 -16.62 -3.83
N ALA A 37 17.34 -16.82 -2.53
CA ALA A 37 16.14 -16.33 -1.85
C ALA A 37 16.00 -14.79 -1.76
N ASP A 38 17.10 -14.02 -1.78
CA ASP A 38 17.02 -12.54 -1.68
C ASP A 38 17.35 -11.81 -2.99
N THR A 39 18.03 -12.46 -3.93
CA THR A 39 18.20 -11.89 -5.28
C THR A 39 16.92 -12.07 -6.10
N ASP A 40 16.20 -13.17 -5.94
CA ASP A 40 15.04 -13.49 -6.79
C ASP A 40 13.82 -12.61 -6.48
N GLU A 41 13.64 -12.13 -5.24
CA GLU A 41 12.57 -11.18 -4.90
C GLU A 41 12.83 -9.78 -5.48
N GLU A 42 14.09 -9.38 -5.68
CA GLU A 42 14.45 -8.20 -6.46
C GLU A 42 14.41 -8.43 -7.98
N GLU A 43 14.45 -9.69 -8.44
CA GLU A 43 14.28 -10.05 -9.86
C GLU A 43 12.80 -10.23 -10.29
N ASP A 44 11.89 -10.48 -9.35
CA ASP A 44 10.44 -10.59 -9.60
C ASP A 44 9.77 -9.24 -9.95
N PHE A 45 10.55 -8.14 -9.98
CA PHE A 45 10.12 -6.82 -10.45
C PHE A 45 10.21 -6.72 -11.98
N ILE A 46 9.08 -6.90 -12.67
CA ILE A 46 8.99 -6.54 -14.09
C ILE A 46 9.03 -5.01 -14.22
N GLU A 47 10.21 -4.48 -14.59
CA GLU A 47 10.38 -3.08 -14.93
C GLU A 47 9.69 -2.73 -16.24
N GLY A 48 8.82 -1.72 -16.19
CA GLY A 48 8.52 -0.88 -17.34
C GLY A 48 8.00 -1.59 -18.59
N ILE A 49 6.74 -2.03 -18.55
CA ILE A 49 5.91 -1.97 -19.75
C ILE A 49 4.77 -0.99 -19.46
N ASP A 50 5.03 0.28 -19.78
CA ASP A 50 4.05 1.06 -20.52
C ASP A 50 4.77 2.04 -21.45
N LYS A 51 4.90 1.64 -22.72
CA LYS A 51 5.29 2.52 -23.82
C LYS A 51 4.02 2.84 -24.62
N LEU A 52 3.18 3.72 -24.10
CA LEU A 52 2.08 4.42 -24.78
C LEU A 52 1.49 5.37 -23.71
N HIS A 53 1.47 6.70 -23.76
CA HIS A 53 1.24 7.62 -24.85
C HIS A 53 1.74 9.03 -24.44
N ASP A 54 2.49 9.67 -25.34
CA ASP A 54 2.25 11.08 -25.67
C ASP A 54 1.03 11.10 -26.60
N ILE A 55 -0.18 11.36 -26.07
CA ILE A 55 -1.28 11.96 -26.85
C ILE A 55 -2.01 12.96 -25.95
N THR A 56 -1.95 14.19 -26.42
CA THR A 56 -2.69 15.39 -26.05
C THR A 56 -4.22 15.22 -26.12
N GLY A 57 -4.93 15.88 -25.20
CA GLY A 57 -6.20 16.56 -25.50
C GLY A 57 -7.50 15.75 -25.40
N ASN A 58 -8.43 16.29 -24.60
CA ASN A 58 -9.91 16.14 -24.65
C ASN A 58 -10.54 14.75 -24.80
N ILE A 59 -11.12 14.23 -23.72
CA ILE A 59 -12.23 13.25 -23.72
C ILE A 59 -13.06 13.59 -22.47
N VAL A 60 -14.15 14.38 -22.55
CA VAL A 60 -15.55 14.02 -22.91
C VAL A 60 -16.04 12.77 -22.17
N GLU A 61 -17.08 12.95 -21.36
CA GLU A 61 -17.81 11.89 -20.66
C GLU A 61 -18.34 10.83 -21.64
N GLU A 62 -18.12 9.55 -21.34
CA GLU A 62 -19.00 8.48 -21.84
C GLU A 62 -19.48 7.60 -20.68
N LYS A 63 -20.76 7.25 -20.79
CA LYS A 63 -21.59 6.53 -19.84
C LYS A 63 -21.16 5.07 -19.72
N ASP A 64 -21.15 4.57 -18.50
CA ASP A 64 -21.12 3.13 -18.22
C ASP A 64 -22.49 2.53 -18.58
N ASP A 65 -22.55 1.78 -19.68
CA ASP A 65 -23.59 0.79 -19.93
C ASP A 65 -23.04 -0.60 -19.53
N ASP A 66 -23.85 -1.31 -18.74
CA ASP A 66 -23.66 -2.68 -18.27
C ASP A 66 -23.29 -3.65 -19.40
N LEU A 67 -22.48 -4.68 -19.15
CA LEU A 67 -22.69 -6.04 -19.68
C LEU A 67 -21.80 -7.08 -18.97
N ASN A 68 -22.36 -8.28 -18.89
CA ASN A 68 -22.06 -9.40 -17.99
C ASN A 68 -20.79 -10.22 -18.30
N GLU A 69 -20.37 -10.98 -17.28
CA GLU A 69 -19.57 -12.21 -17.37
C GLU A 69 -20.33 -13.29 -18.16
N ASP A 70 -19.61 -14.05 -18.99
CA ASP A 70 -19.75 -15.52 -19.11
C ASP A 70 -18.56 -16.10 -19.91
N ASP A 71 -18.26 -17.34 -19.56
CA ASP A 71 -17.06 -18.14 -19.76
C ASP A 71 -17.01 -18.99 -21.07
N GLU A 72 -15.78 -19.46 -21.37
CA GLU A 72 -15.38 -20.76 -21.98
C GLU A 72 -15.28 -21.01 -23.51
N GLU A 73 -14.15 -21.67 -23.81
CA GLU A 73 -13.84 -22.73 -24.79
C GLU A 73 -13.32 -22.49 -26.24
N ASP A 74 -12.06 -22.93 -26.38
CA ASP A 74 -11.25 -23.55 -27.45
C ASP A 74 -11.94 -24.02 -28.76
N ASN A 75 -11.31 -23.77 -29.93
CA ASN A 75 -10.70 -24.82 -30.79
C ASN A 75 -10.08 -24.28 -32.11
N ASN A 76 -9.10 -25.05 -32.56
CA ASN A 76 -8.22 -24.99 -33.75
C ASN A 76 -8.87 -24.82 -35.15
N GLY A 77 -8.10 -24.27 -36.10
CA GLY A 77 -8.38 -24.38 -37.54
C GLY A 77 -7.33 -23.71 -38.45
N VAL A 78 -6.67 -24.52 -39.29
CA VAL A 78 -5.46 -24.26 -40.08
C VAL A 78 -5.77 -23.68 -41.49
N VAL A 79 -4.79 -22.98 -42.10
CA VAL A 79 -4.28 -23.12 -43.50
C VAL A 79 -4.01 -21.79 -44.26
N ALA A 80 -2.69 -21.56 -44.45
CA ALA A 80 -1.92 -21.10 -45.62
C ALA A 80 -2.30 -19.86 -46.48
N GLY A 81 -1.28 -19.06 -46.79
CA GLY A 81 -1.22 -18.31 -48.04
C GLY A 81 -0.14 -17.24 -48.17
N ALA A 82 0.83 -17.50 -49.06
CA ALA A 82 1.61 -16.53 -49.86
C ALA A 82 2.87 -15.87 -49.27
N SER A 83 3.98 -16.49 -49.67
CA SER A 83 5.35 -16.00 -49.79
C SER A 83 5.51 -14.83 -50.78
N ARG A 84 6.29 -13.81 -50.40
CA ARG A 84 7.13 -13.01 -51.32
C ARG A 84 8.42 -12.58 -50.63
N GLY A 85 9.51 -13.28 -50.95
CA GLY A 85 10.86 -12.90 -50.56
C GLY A 85 11.40 -11.73 -51.39
N ARG A 86 12.15 -10.84 -50.74
CA ARG A 86 13.11 -9.97 -51.42
C ARG A 86 14.37 -9.84 -50.55
N LYS A 87 15.40 -10.61 -50.90
CA LYS A 87 16.76 -10.49 -50.37
C LYS A 87 17.37 -9.17 -50.86
N ARG A 88 17.87 -8.34 -49.94
CA ARG A 88 19.02 -7.46 -50.17
C ARG A 88 19.92 -7.47 -48.94
N SER A 89 21.20 -7.44 -49.23
CA SER A 89 22.36 -7.85 -48.45
C SER A 89 22.89 -6.80 -47.48
N ARG A 90 23.46 -7.30 -46.37
CA ARG A 90 24.65 -6.88 -45.61
C ARG A 90 24.94 -5.37 -45.48
N GLU A 91 24.82 -4.87 -44.25
CA GLU A 91 25.92 -4.25 -43.49
C GLU A 91 25.43 -4.06 -42.04
N GLY A 92 26.12 -4.69 -41.07
CA GLY A 92 25.81 -4.56 -39.64
C GLY A 92 26.95 -3.83 -38.93
N PRO A 93 26.68 -2.87 -38.04
CA PRO A 93 27.74 -2.32 -37.22
C PRO A 93 27.79 -2.99 -35.83
N ALA A 94 28.99 -3.53 -35.57
CA ALA A 94 29.76 -3.47 -34.33
C ALA A 94 29.11 -3.95 -33.02
N SER A 95 29.50 -5.19 -32.66
CA SER A 95 29.61 -5.68 -31.28
C SER A 95 30.34 -4.66 -30.39
N LYS A 96 29.61 -4.00 -29.49
CA LYS A 96 30.21 -3.26 -28.38
C LYS A 96 30.70 -4.26 -27.34
N ARG A 97 32.02 -4.36 -27.29
CA ARG A 97 32.83 -5.11 -26.33
C ARG A 97 32.28 -5.00 -24.91
N ARG A 98 32.06 -6.16 -24.29
CA ARG A 98 31.97 -6.35 -22.83
C ARG A 98 33.21 -5.71 -22.19
N GLY A 99 33.02 -4.57 -21.53
CA GLY A 99 34.05 -3.97 -20.70
C GLY A 99 34.32 -4.87 -19.51
N LYS A 100 35.53 -5.45 -19.46
CA LYS A 100 36.09 -6.09 -18.27
C LYS A 100 36.18 -5.01 -17.19
N ARG A 101 35.34 -5.09 -16.15
CA ARG A 101 35.49 -4.23 -14.97
C ARG A 101 36.51 -4.88 -14.04
N SER A 102 37.54 -4.10 -13.77
CA SER A 102 38.63 -4.26 -12.81
C SER A 102 38.34 -5.15 -11.60
N GLU A 103 39.25 -6.10 -11.37
CA GLU A 103 39.43 -6.80 -10.09
C GLU A 103 39.81 -5.84 -8.97
N THR A 104 39.53 -6.28 -7.74
CA THR A 104 39.88 -5.72 -6.42
C THR A 104 39.01 -4.57 -5.89
N HIS A 105 37.79 -4.93 -5.50
CA HIS A 105 37.34 -4.57 -4.16
C HIS A 105 37.22 -5.90 -3.40
N VAL A 106 37.90 -6.02 -2.25
CA VAL A 106 37.64 -7.13 -1.32
C VAL A 106 36.26 -6.83 -0.74
N ASP A 107 35.25 -7.25 -1.47
CA ASP A 107 33.87 -7.24 -1.03
C ASP A 107 33.82 -8.29 0.07
N THR A 108 33.82 -7.82 1.32
CA THR A 108 33.44 -8.69 2.42
C THR A 108 31.95 -8.88 2.22
N GLN A 109 31.57 -9.83 1.35
CA GLN A 109 30.19 -10.22 1.13
C GLN A 109 29.66 -10.71 2.48
N VAL A 110 29.04 -9.81 3.23
CA VAL A 110 28.31 -10.16 4.43
C VAL A 110 27.07 -10.88 3.94
N LYS A 111 27.17 -12.21 3.84
CA LYS A 111 26.02 -13.07 3.56
C LYS A 111 24.99 -12.87 4.67
N TRP A 112 23.72 -12.68 4.29
CA TRP A 112 22.62 -12.67 5.24
C TRP A 112 22.58 -14.00 5.97
N LYS A 113 22.53 -13.93 7.29
CA LYS A 113 22.54 -15.11 8.15
C LYS A 113 21.16 -15.74 8.20
N THR A 114 21.08 -17.05 8.09
CA THR A 114 19.82 -17.78 8.25
C THR A 114 19.40 -17.87 9.71
N GLU A 115 18.14 -18.23 10.01
CA GLU A 115 17.66 -18.48 11.38
C GLU A 115 18.49 -19.52 12.16
N LYS A 116 19.23 -20.38 11.43
CA LYS A 116 20.10 -21.43 11.97
C LYS A 116 21.45 -20.89 12.43
N GLU A 117 21.84 -19.72 11.94
CA GLU A 117 23.09 -19.07 12.27
C GLU A 117 22.90 -18.16 13.47
N THR A 118 23.74 -18.37 14.49
CA THR A 118 23.64 -17.57 15.71
C THR A 118 23.94 -16.10 15.42
N ASP A 119 23.03 -15.25 15.88
CA ASP A 119 23.14 -13.82 15.71
C ASP A 119 24.31 -13.31 16.55
N HIS A 120 25.29 -12.66 15.90
CA HIS A 120 26.46 -12.12 16.59
C HIS A 120 26.08 -10.76 17.15
N LEU A 121 25.41 -10.77 18.30
CA LEU A 121 25.11 -9.54 19.02
C LEU A 121 26.43 -8.81 19.33
N PRO A 122 26.44 -7.47 19.28
CA PRO A 122 27.59 -6.69 19.72
C PRO A 122 27.95 -7.13 21.15
N HIS A 123 29.24 -7.33 21.42
CA HIS A 123 29.75 -7.71 22.74
C HIS A 123 30.55 -6.53 23.33
N PRO A 124 30.20 -6.03 24.53
CA PRO A 124 29.07 -6.45 25.36
C PRO A 124 27.70 -6.09 24.72
N PRO A 125 26.62 -6.84 25.02
CA PRO A 125 25.30 -6.55 24.48
C PRO A 125 24.88 -5.13 24.85
N LEU A 126 24.38 -4.41 23.85
CA LEU A 126 23.88 -3.06 24.06
C LEU A 126 22.69 -3.11 25.03
N HIS A 127 22.79 -2.33 26.10
CA HIS A 127 21.67 -2.16 27.02
C HIS A 127 20.54 -1.40 26.33
N PHE A 128 19.33 -1.92 26.45
CA PHE A 128 18.13 -1.25 25.94
C PHE A 128 17.86 0.01 26.77
N ARG A 129 18.02 1.18 26.13
CA ARG A 129 17.90 2.50 26.75
C ARG A 129 16.91 3.37 25.95
N PRO A 130 15.61 3.09 26.05
CA PRO A 130 14.61 3.85 25.31
C PRO A 130 14.53 5.30 25.84
N LYS A 131 14.29 6.26 24.94
CA LYS A 131 14.20 7.69 25.31
C LYS A 131 12.96 8.00 26.13
N ARG A 132 11.88 7.24 25.94
CA ARG A 132 10.64 7.31 26.71
C ARG A 132 10.30 5.91 27.24
N THR A 133 9.39 5.82 28.20
CA THR A 133 8.87 4.51 28.61
C THR A 133 8.21 3.83 27.40
N PRO A 134 8.61 2.60 27.01
CA PRO A 134 7.96 1.88 25.91
C PRO A 134 6.48 1.65 26.16
N GLY A 135 5.69 1.70 25.10
CA GLY A 135 4.24 1.57 25.15
C GLY A 135 3.51 2.87 24.82
N VAL A 136 2.23 2.90 25.19
CA VAL A 136 1.33 4.03 25.00
C VAL A 136 1.86 5.27 25.73
N GLN A 137 1.79 6.43 25.08
CA GLN A 137 2.33 7.69 25.58
C GLN A 137 1.21 8.61 26.10
N PRO A 138 1.51 9.56 27.01
CA PRO A 138 0.56 10.58 27.39
C PRO A 138 0.02 11.35 26.15
N PRO A 139 -1.26 11.75 26.14
CA PRO A 139 -2.21 11.63 27.24
C PRO A 139 -2.83 10.23 27.40
N LEU A 140 -2.70 9.34 26.41
CA LEU A 140 -3.37 8.03 26.41
C LEU A 140 -2.96 7.13 27.57
N SER A 141 -1.73 7.24 28.09
CA SER A 141 -1.29 6.45 29.24
C SER A 141 -1.98 6.85 30.55
N ASN A 142 -2.59 8.05 30.61
CA ASN A 142 -3.10 8.67 31.83
C ASN A 142 -4.59 9.04 31.75
N THR A 143 -5.22 8.81 30.61
CA THR A 143 -6.61 9.20 30.35
C THR A 143 -7.44 7.96 30.04
N GLU A 144 -8.57 7.82 30.72
CA GLU A 144 -9.59 6.85 30.32
C GLU A 144 -10.23 7.30 28.99
N ILE A 145 -9.95 6.54 27.93
CA ILE A 145 -10.61 6.72 26.64
C ILE A 145 -12.08 6.34 26.82
N GLN A 146 -12.99 7.30 26.67
CA GLN A 146 -14.42 7.07 26.86
C GLN A 146 -15.07 6.42 25.64
N SER A 147 -14.45 6.55 24.45
CA SER A 147 -14.93 5.88 23.24
C SER A 147 -13.84 5.63 22.19
N PRO A 148 -14.01 4.60 21.32
CA PRO A 148 -13.11 4.38 20.18
C PRO A 148 -12.95 5.61 19.27
N SER A 149 -13.95 6.49 19.22
CA SER A 149 -13.88 7.70 18.40
C SER A 149 -12.89 8.74 18.93
N GLU A 150 -12.69 8.81 20.25
CA GLU A 150 -11.68 9.70 20.84
C GLU A 150 -10.27 9.24 20.47
N LEU A 151 -10.03 7.92 20.49
CA LEU A 151 -8.75 7.36 20.03
C LEU A 151 -8.52 7.65 18.54
N PHE A 152 -9.54 7.50 17.70
CA PHE A 152 -9.45 7.83 16.27
C PHE A 152 -9.06 9.30 16.03
N LYS A 153 -9.66 10.22 16.81
CA LYS A 153 -9.39 11.66 16.73
C LYS A 153 -7.97 12.05 17.14
N LEU A 154 -7.17 11.15 17.72
CA LEU A 154 -5.75 11.42 17.96
C LEU A 154 -4.89 11.24 16.71
N PHE A 155 -5.35 10.44 15.75
CA PHE A 155 -4.71 10.26 14.44
C PHE A 155 -5.27 11.23 13.41
N PHE A 156 -6.58 11.49 13.47
CA PHE A 156 -7.28 12.50 12.68
C PHE A 156 -7.66 13.66 13.59
N ASP A 157 -6.65 14.40 14.03
CA ASP A 157 -6.83 15.51 14.96
C ASP A 157 -7.58 16.70 14.36
N GLN A 158 -7.91 17.66 15.20
CA GLN A 158 -8.67 18.83 14.79
C GLN A 158 -7.94 19.65 13.72
N ALA A 159 -6.61 19.68 13.72
CA ALA A 159 -5.81 20.42 12.75
C ALA A 159 -5.79 19.72 11.38
N ALA A 160 -5.61 18.40 11.37
CA ALA A 160 -5.68 17.56 10.18
C ALA A 160 -7.07 17.64 9.54
N ILE A 161 -8.13 17.52 10.34
CA ILE A 161 -9.52 17.63 9.85
C ILE A 161 -9.83 19.02 9.33
N LYS A 162 -9.38 20.07 10.02
CA LYS A 162 -9.55 21.45 9.53
C LYS A 162 -8.87 21.63 8.18
N THR A 163 -7.64 21.15 8.04
CA THR A 163 -6.88 21.19 6.78
C THR A 163 -7.62 20.43 5.66
N LEU A 164 -8.15 19.24 5.96
CA LEU A 164 -8.96 18.47 5.01
C LEU A 164 -10.21 19.23 4.56
N CYS A 165 -10.93 19.87 5.50
CA CYS A 165 -12.12 20.65 5.19
C CYS A 165 -11.77 21.83 4.28
N GLU A 166 -10.77 22.63 4.64
CA GLU A 166 -10.33 23.80 3.88
C GLU A 166 -9.92 23.42 2.45
N ASN A 167 -9.10 22.38 2.31
CA ASN A 167 -8.61 21.92 1.01
C ASN A 167 -9.72 21.29 0.15
N THR A 168 -10.64 20.55 0.77
CA THR A 168 -11.84 20.01 0.10
C THR A 168 -12.75 21.14 -0.39
N ASN A 169 -12.98 22.17 0.41
CA ASN A 169 -13.80 23.32 0.03
C ASN A 169 -13.16 24.13 -1.10
N LYS A 170 -11.84 24.37 -1.03
CA LYS A 170 -11.07 24.99 -2.12
C LYS A 170 -11.16 24.17 -3.41
N ASN A 171 -11.06 22.85 -3.32
CA ASN A 171 -11.15 21.98 -4.49
C ASN A 171 -12.56 22.00 -5.12
N ALA A 172 -13.61 22.03 -4.30
CA ALA A 172 -14.98 22.20 -4.78
C ALA A 172 -15.19 23.57 -5.44
N ALA A 173 -14.66 24.65 -4.86
CA ALA A 173 -14.70 25.98 -5.46
C ALA A 173 -13.99 26.03 -6.82
N LYS A 174 -12.81 25.41 -6.94
CA LYS A 174 -12.09 25.24 -8.21
C LYS A 174 -12.93 24.47 -9.24
N ASN A 175 -13.58 23.39 -8.83
CA ASN A 175 -14.44 22.58 -9.68
C ASN A 175 -15.69 23.36 -10.18
N LEU A 176 -16.29 24.17 -9.32
CA LEU A 176 -17.40 25.06 -9.67
C LEU A 176 -16.96 26.14 -10.67
N ALA A 177 -15.81 26.76 -10.44
CA ALA A 177 -15.23 27.74 -11.36
C ALA A 177 -14.90 27.13 -12.74
N ALA A 178 -14.56 25.84 -12.78
CA ALA A 178 -14.38 25.08 -14.02
C ALA A 178 -15.71 24.66 -14.70
N GLY A 179 -16.87 25.06 -14.18
CA GLY A 179 -18.18 24.84 -14.79
C GLY A 179 -18.88 23.54 -14.38
N LYS A 180 -18.35 22.79 -13.39
CA LYS A 180 -19.06 21.60 -12.88
C LYS A 180 -20.34 22.00 -12.15
N LYS A 181 -21.46 21.37 -12.50
CA LYS A 181 -22.77 21.63 -11.89
C LYS A 181 -22.92 20.82 -10.59
N ILE A 182 -22.34 21.32 -9.50
CA ILE A 182 -22.43 20.70 -8.18
C ILE A 182 -23.12 21.67 -7.23
N HIS A 183 -24.10 21.20 -6.45
CA HIS A 183 -24.61 21.99 -5.33
C HIS A 183 -23.65 21.84 -4.15
N TRP A 184 -22.87 22.89 -3.87
CA TRP A 184 -21.84 22.86 -2.82
C TRP A 184 -22.21 23.72 -1.62
N THR A 185 -21.88 23.19 -0.46
CA THR A 185 -21.85 23.90 0.82
C THR A 185 -20.59 23.46 1.52
N ASP A 186 -19.88 24.40 2.13
CA ASP A 186 -18.60 24.11 2.77
C ASP A 186 -18.73 22.99 3.80
N VAL A 187 -17.81 22.04 3.72
CA VAL A 187 -17.73 20.89 4.62
C VAL A 187 -17.23 21.37 5.97
N THR A 188 -17.97 21.02 7.02
CA THR A 188 -17.57 21.27 8.41
C THR A 188 -16.75 20.12 8.98
N ALA A 189 -16.03 20.34 10.08
CA ALA A 189 -15.28 19.29 10.76
C ALA A 189 -16.16 18.09 11.16
N ASN A 190 -17.38 18.34 11.64
CA ASN A 190 -18.33 17.29 12.00
C ASN A 190 -18.77 16.48 10.79
N GLU A 191 -19.06 17.13 9.65
CA GLU A 191 -19.37 16.44 8.40
C GLU A 191 -18.18 15.63 7.87
N MET A 192 -16.96 16.15 7.99
CA MET A 192 -15.76 15.42 7.58
C MET A 192 -15.55 14.17 8.43
N TYR A 193 -15.72 14.25 9.75
CA TYR A 193 -15.69 13.06 10.61
C TYR A 193 -16.81 12.07 10.26
N ALA A 194 -18.03 12.56 9.97
CA ALA A 194 -19.14 11.71 9.55
C ALA A 194 -18.85 11.00 8.22
N TYR A 195 -18.28 11.71 7.24
CA TYR A 195 -17.84 11.16 5.96
C TYR A 195 -16.78 10.06 6.15
N ILE A 196 -15.75 10.32 6.97
CA ILE A 196 -14.70 9.33 7.26
C ILE A 196 -15.31 8.11 7.98
N GLY A 197 -16.18 8.33 8.97
CA GLY A 197 -16.89 7.27 9.69
C GLY A 197 -17.74 6.39 8.76
N LEU A 198 -18.46 7.00 7.82
CA LEU A 198 -19.20 6.27 6.78
C LEU A 198 -18.27 5.51 5.83
N THR A 199 -17.12 6.08 5.47
CA THR A 199 -16.11 5.40 4.64
C THR A 199 -15.57 4.15 5.34
N LEU A 200 -15.30 4.24 6.64
CA LEU A 200 -14.89 3.08 7.45
C LEU A 200 -16.01 2.03 7.55
N TYR A 201 -17.26 2.45 7.74
CA TYR A 201 -18.42 1.56 7.76
C TYR A 201 -18.57 0.78 6.44
N MET A 202 -18.39 1.44 5.29
CA MET A 202 -18.38 0.82 3.96
C MET A 202 -17.12 -0.04 3.71
N GLY A 203 -16.08 0.16 4.51
CA GLY A 203 -14.93 -0.73 4.61
C GLY A 203 -15.32 -2.12 5.12
N LEU A 204 -16.15 -2.14 6.18
CA LEU A 204 -16.59 -3.36 6.87
C LEU A 204 -17.78 -4.05 6.19
N MET A 205 -18.77 -3.26 5.76
CA MET A 205 -19.94 -3.76 5.05
C MET A 205 -19.79 -3.45 3.57
N LYS A 206 -19.79 -4.47 2.71
CA LYS A 206 -19.71 -4.26 1.25
C LYS A 206 -21.10 -4.27 0.62
N ARG A 207 -21.28 -3.41 -0.37
CA ARG A 207 -22.45 -3.36 -1.26
C ARG A 207 -21.97 -3.29 -2.71
N PRO A 208 -22.75 -3.79 -3.67
CA PRO A 208 -22.38 -3.75 -5.09
C PRO A 208 -22.07 -2.33 -5.57
N GLN A 209 -22.93 -1.36 -5.21
CA GLN A 209 -22.73 0.03 -5.57
C GLN A 209 -22.77 0.95 -4.34
N LEU A 210 -22.02 2.05 -4.40
CA LEU A 210 -21.93 3.02 -3.30
C LEU A 210 -23.28 3.63 -2.94
N LYS A 211 -24.16 3.88 -3.93
CA LYS A 211 -25.52 4.40 -3.69
C LYS A 211 -26.43 3.41 -2.98
N ASP A 212 -26.10 2.12 -2.95
CA ASP A 212 -26.96 1.08 -2.38
C ASP A 212 -27.07 1.15 -0.86
N PHE A 213 -26.13 1.81 -0.20
CA PHE A 213 -26.19 2.10 1.24
C PHE A 213 -27.36 3.02 1.64
N TRP A 214 -28.00 3.70 0.68
CA TRP A 214 -29.16 4.55 0.91
C TRP A 214 -30.44 4.01 0.26
N ARG A 215 -30.44 2.76 -0.25
CA ARG A 215 -31.67 2.13 -0.76
C ARG A 215 -32.60 1.77 0.40
N THR A 216 -33.87 2.14 0.27
CA THR A 216 -34.93 1.89 1.27
C THR A 216 -35.88 0.75 0.86
N THR A 217 -35.84 0.30 -0.38
CA THR A 217 -36.86 -0.60 -0.97
C THR A 217 -36.42 -2.07 -1.05
N THR A 218 -35.24 -2.41 -0.56
CA THR A 218 -34.69 -3.78 -0.66
C THR A 218 -34.68 -4.47 0.71
N ALA A 219 -34.73 -5.81 0.71
CA ALA A 219 -34.52 -6.62 1.93
C ALA A 219 -33.15 -6.37 2.59
N PHE A 220 -32.25 -5.73 1.85
CA PHE A 220 -30.89 -5.42 2.25
C PHE A 220 -30.72 -3.97 2.75
N GLN A 221 -31.80 -3.26 3.05
CA GLN A 221 -31.72 -1.88 3.56
C GLN A 221 -30.83 -1.77 4.81
N VAL A 222 -30.09 -0.67 4.90
CA VAL A 222 -29.32 -0.31 6.11
C VAL A 222 -29.71 1.09 6.55
N SER A 223 -30.17 1.20 7.79
CA SER A 223 -30.71 2.47 8.30
C SER A 223 -29.64 3.45 8.76
N TYR A 224 -28.42 2.99 9.00
CA TYR A 224 -27.36 3.81 9.60
C TYR A 224 -26.83 4.90 8.66
N PRO A 225 -26.44 4.63 7.40
CA PRO A 225 -25.85 5.65 6.53
C PRO A 225 -26.74 6.87 6.32
N GLY A 226 -28.03 6.66 6.03
CA GLY A 226 -29.00 7.74 5.81
C GLY A 226 -29.29 8.60 7.04
N LYS A 227 -29.07 8.07 8.26
CA LYS A 227 -29.18 8.84 9.51
C LYS A 227 -27.98 9.75 9.76
N VAL A 228 -26.82 9.40 9.20
CA VAL A 228 -25.56 10.13 9.41
C VAL A 228 -25.39 11.23 8.36
N MET A 229 -25.62 10.92 7.09
CA MET A 229 -25.46 11.87 5.98
C MET A 229 -26.34 11.45 4.81
N SER A 230 -26.89 12.42 4.07
CA SER A 230 -27.65 12.10 2.86
C SER A 230 -26.72 11.52 1.77
N ARG A 231 -27.29 10.69 0.89
CA ARG A 231 -26.57 10.09 -0.24
C ARG A 231 -25.84 11.15 -1.06
N ASP A 232 -26.56 12.19 -1.46
CA ASP A 232 -26.03 13.20 -2.37
C ASP A 232 -24.95 14.06 -1.69
N ARG A 233 -25.09 14.35 -0.39
CA ARG A 233 -24.03 15.02 0.37
C ARG A 233 -22.78 14.16 0.47
N PHE A 234 -22.92 12.87 0.77
CA PHE A 234 -21.77 11.95 0.81
C PHE A 234 -21.06 11.88 -0.54
N LEU A 235 -21.80 11.71 -1.65
CA LEU A 235 -21.23 11.64 -3.00
C LEU A 235 -20.57 12.97 -3.43
N ASN A 236 -21.17 14.11 -3.09
CA ASN A 236 -20.57 15.42 -3.36
C ASN A 236 -19.25 15.57 -2.59
N ILE A 237 -19.19 15.20 -1.32
CA ILE A 237 -17.95 15.21 -0.54
C ILE A 237 -16.95 14.22 -1.14
N HIS A 238 -17.36 12.98 -1.40
CA HIS A 238 -16.50 11.91 -1.92
C HIS A 238 -15.76 12.30 -3.21
N THR A 239 -16.46 13.01 -4.11
CA THR A 239 -15.90 13.47 -5.39
C THR A 239 -15.02 14.72 -5.29
N ASN A 240 -15.02 15.42 -4.15
CA ASN A 240 -14.27 16.67 -3.94
C ASN A 240 -13.24 16.59 -2.82
N VAL A 241 -13.22 15.52 -2.01
CA VAL A 241 -12.24 15.32 -0.94
C VAL A 241 -10.84 15.52 -1.47
N HIS A 242 -10.12 16.42 -0.80
CA HIS A 242 -8.79 16.83 -1.24
C HIS A 242 -7.91 17.14 -0.03
N MET A 243 -6.71 16.59 0.00
CA MET A 243 -5.83 16.62 1.19
C MET A 243 -4.90 17.83 1.23
N SER A 244 -4.56 18.40 0.07
CA SER A 244 -3.58 19.47 -0.16
C SER A 244 -4.24 20.70 -0.74
N ASN A 245 -3.54 21.84 -0.78
CA ASN A 245 -4.08 23.03 -1.40
C ASN A 245 -4.10 22.87 -2.93
N PRO A 246 -5.25 23.01 -3.63
CA PRO A 246 -5.32 22.87 -5.08
C PRO A 246 -4.47 23.84 -5.90
N GLU A 247 -4.04 24.96 -5.31
CA GLU A 247 -3.10 25.92 -5.92
C GLU A 247 -1.66 25.40 -5.88
N ASP A 248 -1.23 24.89 -4.73
CA ASP A 248 0.10 24.30 -4.54
C ASP A 248 0.26 23.02 -5.38
N ASP A 249 -0.83 22.26 -5.54
CA ASP A 249 -0.92 21.15 -6.48
C ASP A 249 -0.54 21.55 -7.90
N ALA A 250 -1.07 22.67 -8.39
CA ALA A 250 -0.81 23.13 -9.74
C ALA A 250 0.67 23.51 -9.92
N VAL A 251 1.29 24.07 -8.88
CA VAL A 251 2.74 24.36 -8.86
C VAL A 251 3.54 23.06 -8.86
N ASN A 252 3.15 22.05 -8.09
CA ASN A 252 3.82 20.75 -8.09
C ASN A 252 3.64 20.02 -9.43
N ASP A 253 2.45 20.05 -10.03
CA ASP A 253 2.17 19.41 -11.32
C ASP A 253 3.04 19.97 -12.45
N GLN A 254 3.37 21.27 -12.42
CA GLN A 254 4.29 21.89 -13.39
C GLN A 254 5.71 21.31 -13.32
N LYS A 255 6.09 20.72 -12.18
CA LYS A 255 7.40 20.09 -11.99
C LYS A 255 7.44 18.65 -12.46
N LYS A 256 6.31 18.07 -12.90
CA LYS A 256 6.23 16.66 -13.29
C LYS A 256 7.31 16.30 -14.32
N GLY A 257 8.05 15.22 -14.06
CA GLY A 257 9.18 14.79 -14.89
C GLY A 257 10.52 15.40 -14.48
N THR A 258 10.55 16.35 -13.55
CA THR A 258 11.78 16.88 -12.95
C THR A 258 12.08 16.21 -11.60
N PRO A 259 13.33 16.29 -11.11
CA PRO A 259 13.69 15.81 -9.77
C PRO A 259 12.93 16.51 -8.62
N ASP A 260 12.36 17.70 -8.86
CA ASP A 260 11.67 18.50 -7.85
C ASP A 260 10.17 18.17 -7.74
N TYR A 261 9.68 17.20 -8.53
CA TYR A 261 8.31 16.72 -8.45
C TYR A 261 8.12 15.81 -7.24
N ASP A 262 7.18 16.15 -6.35
CA ASP A 262 6.76 15.25 -5.29
C ASP A 262 5.51 14.46 -5.74
N PRO A 263 5.61 13.15 -6.01
CA PRO A 263 4.47 12.33 -6.40
C PRO A 263 3.44 12.14 -5.28
N LEU A 264 3.82 12.43 -4.02
CA LEU A 264 2.94 12.35 -2.87
C LEU A 264 2.40 13.72 -2.43
N HIS A 265 2.73 14.81 -3.14
CA HIS A 265 2.40 16.18 -2.76
C HIS A 265 0.95 16.32 -2.30
N ARG A 266 0.04 15.74 -3.10
CA ARG A 266 -1.39 15.80 -2.84
C ARG A 266 -1.81 15.20 -1.51
N LEU A 267 -1.09 14.19 -1.04
CA LEU A 267 -1.36 13.40 0.15
C LEU A 267 -0.58 13.91 1.38
N ARG A 268 0.50 14.68 1.18
CA ARG A 268 1.45 15.11 2.24
C ARG A 268 0.79 15.61 3.51
N PRO A 269 -0.20 16.54 3.48
CA PRO A 269 -0.73 17.11 4.72
C PRO A 269 -1.35 16.05 5.63
N LEU A 270 -2.10 15.11 5.07
CA LEU A 270 -2.69 14.02 5.85
C LEU A 270 -1.64 12.96 6.21
N TYR A 271 -0.79 12.60 5.26
CA TYR A 271 0.24 11.57 5.47
C TYR A 271 1.24 11.94 6.57
N ASP A 272 1.75 13.17 6.55
CA ASP A 272 2.71 13.63 7.55
C ASP A 272 2.06 13.77 8.93
N SER A 273 0.80 14.25 8.98
CA SER A 273 0.01 14.30 10.22
C SER A 273 -0.16 12.90 10.85
N LEU A 274 -0.51 11.89 10.05
CA LEU A 274 -0.69 10.52 10.54
C LEU A 274 0.63 9.94 11.07
N ARG A 275 1.75 10.18 10.38
CA ARG A 275 3.07 9.74 10.85
C ARG A 275 3.48 10.39 12.16
N VAL A 276 3.21 11.69 12.31
CA VAL A 276 3.44 12.40 13.57
C VAL A 276 2.62 11.76 14.70
N ALA A 277 1.33 11.48 14.48
CA ALA A 277 0.48 10.82 15.47
C ALA A 277 1.01 9.43 15.85
N CYS A 278 1.39 8.59 14.86
CA CYS A 278 1.99 7.28 15.11
C CYS A 278 3.21 7.34 16.05
N LYS A 279 4.12 8.30 15.81
CA LYS A 279 5.33 8.48 16.63
C LYS A 279 5.06 9.10 17.98
N ALA A 280 4.06 9.98 18.07
CA ALA A 280 3.73 10.70 19.29
C ALA A 280 3.07 9.79 20.32
N LEU A 281 2.05 9.02 19.89
CA LEU A 281 1.13 8.27 20.75
C LEU A 281 1.71 6.95 21.29
N TYR A 282 2.78 6.43 20.68
CA TYR A 282 3.41 5.19 21.09
C TYR A 282 4.93 5.32 21.06
N HIS A 283 5.62 4.69 22.01
CA HIS A 283 7.05 4.50 21.96
C HIS A 283 7.37 3.02 21.80
N PRO A 284 8.16 2.62 20.78
CA PRO A 284 8.40 1.22 20.48
C PRO A 284 9.13 0.48 21.60
N ARG A 285 8.88 -0.83 21.68
CA ARG A 285 9.65 -1.74 22.54
C ARG A 285 10.97 -2.09 21.86
N LYS A 286 11.72 -2.99 22.49
CA LYS A 286 13.08 -3.34 22.07
C LYS A 286 13.15 -3.88 20.64
N ASN A 287 12.21 -4.75 20.27
CA ASN A 287 12.24 -5.46 18.99
C ASN A 287 11.25 -4.80 18.03
N LEU A 288 11.72 -4.45 16.84
CA LEU A 288 10.97 -3.84 15.77
C LEU A 288 11.14 -4.67 14.52
N SER A 289 10.18 -4.60 13.61
CA SER A 289 10.31 -5.16 12.26
C SER A 289 10.07 -4.09 11.20
N VAL A 290 10.81 -4.18 10.10
CA VAL A 290 10.53 -3.42 8.88
C VAL A 290 10.08 -4.39 7.81
N ASP A 291 8.86 -4.21 7.32
CA ASP A 291 8.30 -5.09 6.29
C ASP A 291 7.43 -4.30 5.31
N GLU A 292 7.07 -4.94 4.20
CA GLU A 292 6.32 -4.40 3.10
C GLU A 292 4.83 -4.70 3.23
N ARG A 293 4.00 -3.66 3.14
CA ARG A 293 2.54 -3.75 3.07
C ARG A 293 2.04 -3.30 1.70
N MET A 294 1.07 -4.04 1.16
CA MET A 294 0.39 -3.69 -0.08
C MET A 294 -1.01 -3.17 0.18
N VAL A 295 -1.34 -2.01 -0.40
CA VAL A 295 -2.70 -1.47 -0.45
C VAL A 295 -3.26 -1.65 -1.86
N ALA A 296 -4.26 -2.53 -2.00
CA ALA A 296 -4.87 -2.83 -3.29
C ALA A 296 -5.38 -1.55 -3.97
N THR A 297 -5.10 -1.40 -5.27
CA THR A 297 -5.68 -0.31 -6.06
C THR A 297 -5.91 -0.74 -7.50
N LYS A 298 -7.06 -0.31 -8.05
CA LYS A 298 -7.34 -0.38 -9.50
C LYS A 298 -6.98 0.93 -10.22
N ALA A 299 -6.51 1.94 -9.49
CA ALA A 299 -6.21 3.24 -10.07
C ALA A 299 -5.06 3.17 -11.08
N LYS A 300 -5.15 3.96 -12.15
CA LYS A 300 -4.09 4.15 -13.14
C LYS A 300 -3.13 5.24 -12.64
N ILE A 301 -2.28 4.88 -11.68
CA ILE A 301 -1.31 5.81 -11.06
C ILE A 301 0.11 5.25 -11.16
N GLY A 302 1.11 6.13 -11.32
CA GLY A 302 2.51 5.75 -11.43
C GLY A 302 3.13 5.16 -10.15
N LEU A 303 2.42 5.26 -9.02
CA LEU A 303 2.83 4.66 -7.74
C LEU A 303 2.47 3.17 -7.64
N LYS A 304 1.62 2.67 -8.54
CA LYS A 304 1.14 1.28 -8.50
C LYS A 304 2.29 0.32 -8.80
N GLN A 305 2.52 -0.62 -7.89
CA GLN A 305 3.51 -1.69 -8.00
C GLN A 305 2.83 -3.03 -8.24
N TYR A 306 3.57 -3.94 -8.87
CA TYR A 306 3.24 -5.35 -8.96
C TYR A 306 4.22 -6.16 -8.09
N ILE A 307 3.69 -7.01 -7.22
CA ILE A 307 4.49 -7.96 -6.43
C ILE A 307 3.86 -9.34 -6.58
N LYS A 308 4.53 -10.23 -7.31
CA LYS A 308 4.01 -11.54 -7.72
C LYS A 308 3.67 -12.44 -6.53
N SER A 309 4.47 -12.38 -5.47
CA SER A 309 4.38 -13.22 -4.27
C SER A 309 3.30 -12.77 -3.26
N LYS A 310 2.73 -11.55 -3.39
CA LYS A 310 1.73 -11.04 -2.45
C LYS A 310 0.31 -11.43 -2.89
N PRO A 311 -0.62 -11.72 -1.94
CA PRO A 311 -2.02 -12.01 -2.27
C PRO A 311 -2.69 -10.89 -3.07
N THR A 312 -2.38 -9.64 -2.71
CA THR A 312 -2.71 -8.47 -3.51
C THR A 312 -1.51 -8.13 -4.38
N LYS A 313 -1.51 -8.63 -5.62
CA LYS A 313 -0.39 -8.45 -6.54
C LYS A 313 -0.22 -7.01 -7.00
N TRP A 314 -1.33 -6.30 -7.28
CA TRP A 314 -1.32 -4.92 -7.75
C TRP A 314 -1.77 -3.95 -6.65
N GLY A 315 -0.91 -2.99 -6.30
CA GLY A 315 -1.21 -2.08 -5.20
C GLY A 315 -0.21 -0.94 -5.02
N ILE A 316 -0.46 -0.09 -4.03
CA ILE A 316 0.53 0.87 -3.52
C ILE A 316 1.36 0.14 -2.47
N LYS A 317 2.68 0.11 -2.67
CA LYS A 317 3.65 -0.49 -1.74
C LYS A 317 4.00 0.50 -0.63
N LEU A 318 4.00 0.03 0.61
CA LEU A 318 4.45 0.77 1.80
C LEU A 318 5.54 -0.03 2.50
N PHE A 319 6.59 0.62 2.95
CA PHE A 319 7.46 0.10 4.00
C PHE A 319 6.91 0.51 5.35
N VAL A 320 6.80 -0.43 6.29
CA VAL A 320 6.14 -0.23 7.58
C VAL A 320 7.08 -0.66 8.70
N LEU A 321 7.40 0.27 9.60
CA LEU A 321 8.10 -0.03 10.84
C LEU A 321 7.07 -0.36 11.93
N SER A 322 7.10 -1.59 12.42
CA SER A 322 6.13 -2.10 13.39
C SER A 322 6.80 -2.61 14.67
N ASP A 323 6.14 -2.38 15.79
CA ASP A 323 6.50 -2.97 17.09
C ASP A 323 5.95 -4.40 17.20
N THR A 324 6.48 -5.21 18.12
CA THR A 324 5.99 -6.60 18.34
C THR A 324 4.52 -6.69 18.74
N THR A 325 3.93 -5.59 19.20
CA THR A 325 2.50 -5.49 19.49
C THR A 325 1.62 -5.36 18.23
N GLY A 326 2.22 -5.23 17.05
CA GLY A 326 1.53 -4.93 15.79
C GLY A 326 1.29 -3.44 15.56
N TYR A 327 1.75 -2.56 16.46
CA TYR A 327 1.60 -1.11 16.30
C TYR A 327 2.54 -0.57 15.22
N THR A 328 1.99 0.18 14.26
CA THR A 328 2.77 0.89 13.24
C THR A 328 3.39 2.16 13.82
N THR A 329 4.70 2.12 14.05
CA THR A 329 5.47 3.25 14.60
C THR A 329 5.76 4.30 13.53
N ASP A 330 6.08 3.86 12.31
CA ASP A 330 6.26 4.73 11.15
C ASP A 330 6.00 3.96 9.86
N PHE A 331 5.76 4.67 8.76
CA PHE A 331 5.61 4.06 7.44
C PHE A 331 5.99 5.02 6.32
N GLN A 332 6.45 4.45 5.21
CA GLN A 332 6.85 5.17 4.01
C GLN A 332 6.13 4.59 2.79
N ILE A 333 5.48 5.46 2.00
CA ILE A 333 4.93 5.06 0.71
C ILE A 333 6.08 4.97 -0.29
N TYR A 334 6.18 3.85 -0.98
CA TYR A 334 7.17 3.67 -2.04
C TYR A 334 6.76 4.46 -3.28
N THR A 335 7.65 5.34 -3.74
CA THR A 335 7.41 6.24 -4.88
C THR A 335 8.23 5.88 -6.12
N GLY A 336 8.72 4.64 -6.20
CA GLY A 336 9.65 4.21 -7.22
C GLY A 336 11.11 4.47 -6.84
N ARG A 337 12.01 4.44 -7.83
CA ARG A 337 13.45 4.62 -7.62
C ARG A 337 13.75 6.02 -7.05
N SER A 338 14.26 6.07 -5.82
CA SER A 338 14.74 7.30 -5.19
C SER A 338 15.85 7.95 -6.02
N THR A 339 15.83 9.28 -6.12
CA THR A 339 16.94 10.09 -6.67
C THR A 339 18.11 10.19 -5.68
N GLN A 340 17.86 10.00 -4.39
CA GLN A 340 18.86 9.98 -3.32
C GLN A 340 19.15 8.53 -2.91
N LYS A 341 19.95 7.82 -3.71
CA LYS A 341 20.42 6.49 -3.35
C LYS A 341 21.66 6.62 -2.48
N THR A 342 21.71 5.92 -1.35
CA THR A 342 22.96 5.83 -0.57
C THR A 342 23.99 4.90 -1.23
N GLY A 343 23.57 4.15 -2.25
CA GLY A 343 24.38 3.12 -2.91
C GLY A 343 24.37 1.78 -2.18
N LYS A 344 23.62 1.65 -1.09
CA LYS A 344 23.59 0.46 -0.22
C LYS A 344 22.39 -0.48 -0.45
N GLY A 345 21.57 -0.19 -1.46
CA GLY A 345 20.37 -0.99 -1.79
C GLY A 345 19.07 -0.40 -1.24
N LEU A 346 17.94 -0.84 -1.81
CA LEU A 346 16.61 -0.32 -1.47
C LEU A 346 16.21 -0.66 -0.03
N SER A 347 16.46 -1.90 0.40
CA SER A 347 16.14 -2.36 1.76
C SER A 347 16.87 -1.56 2.82
N PHE A 348 18.16 -1.27 2.60
CA PHE A 348 18.93 -0.40 3.50
C PHE A 348 18.34 1.01 3.56
N ASP A 349 18.03 1.61 2.40
CA ASP A 349 17.47 2.97 2.35
C ASP A 349 16.09 3.04 3.01
N ALA A 350 15.25 2.01 2.86
CA ALA A 350 13.94 1.90 3.49
C ALA A 350 14.03 1.76 5.02
N VAL A 351 14.94 0.92 5.53
CA VAL A 351 15.16 0.81 6.97
C VAL A 351 15.66 2.14 7.53
N MET A 352 16.67 2.74 6.89
CA MET A 352 17.28 3.98 7.37
C MET A 352 16.36 5.20 7.29
N SER A 353 15.33 5.19 6.43
CA SER A 353 14.34 6.26 6.32
C SER A 353 13.26 6.18 7.41
N LEU A 354 13.00 4.99 7.94
CA LEU A 354 11.95 4.73 8.93
C LEU A 354 12.47 4.82 10.37
N ILE A 355 13.73 4.46 10.61
CA ILE A 355 14.30 4.47 11.96
C ILE A 355 14.65 5.90 12.41
N ASN A 356 14.51 6.15 13.71
CA ASN A 356 15.07 7.36 14.30
C ASN A 356 16.57 7.17 14.54
N LYS A 357 17.40 7.92 13.81
CA LYS A 357 18.87 7.85 13.90
C LYS A 357 19.39 8.21 15.30
N ASP A 358 18.65 9.00 16.07
CA ASP A 358 19.01 9.34 17.45
C ASP A 358 18.94 8.12 18.40
N TYR A 359 18.31 7.02 17.99
CA TYR A 359 18.19 5.78 18.77
C TYR A 359 19.24 4.73 18.38
N LEU A 360 20.13 5.04 17.44
CA LEU A 360 21.23 4.14 17.10
C LEU A 360 22.13 3.95 18.32
N GLY A 361 22.49 2.70 18.60
CA GLY A 361 23.30 2.34 19.76
C GLY A 361 22.54 2.24 21.09
N SER A 362 21.22 2.51 21.12
CA SER A 362 20.42 2.41 22.36
C SER A 362 19.81 1.02 22.61
N GLY A 363 20.28 0.00 21.90
CA GLY A 363 19.89 -1.40 22.11
C GLY A 363 18.53 -1.81 21.51
N TYR A 364 18.00 -1.06 20.55
CA TYR A 364 16.88 -1.54 19.70
C TYR A 364 17.37 -2.62 18.74
N HIS A 365 16.51 -3.59 18.47
CA HIS A 365 16.70 -4.63 17.46
C HIS A 365 15.71 -4.38 16.32
N ILE A 366 16.19 -4.41 15.08
CA ILE A 366 15.37 -4.27 13.89
C ILE A 366 15.53 -5.55 13.09
N LEU A 367 14.40 -6.19 12.83
CA LEU A 367 14.27 -7.41 12.03
C LEU A 367 13.78 -7.07 10.63
#